data_AF-A0A940FNW4-F1
#
_entry.id   AF-A0A940FNW4-F1
#
_cell.length_a   1.000
_cell.length_b   1.000
_cell.length_c   1.000
_cell.angle_alpha   90.00
_cell.angle_beta   90.00
_cell.angle_gamma   90.00
#
_symmetry.space_group_name_H-M   'P 1'
#
loop_
_entity.id
_entity.type
_entity.pdbx_description
1 polymer ?
#
loop_
_entity_poly.entity_id
_entity_poly.type
_entity_poly.pdbx_seq_one_letter_code
_entity_poly.pdbx_strand_id
1 'polypeptide(L)'
;MSFVTDKQTLADLNLLGKYKEGSMFNLFNRVKTRGGELLMEEMFRSPLTNAAAINDRVARIKYLQQIGVQLDINSELTETATQYLSENRPSNYFFSIFQVCKEKMQEMMYSSEKYYLHQKNIQAIVEVLQAAGSLSEQLENKKLSHNPCSDMQERLEKIVSAESLRGLESKHPYTLKEMVQYHYLFLNKHRHELEELLQLIHQFDVFVSVAYIAEQKKLNYAQASDKQNGELLKVENLRHPSLLNAKGNSITLATEENVLFLTGANMAGKSTWMKTLGISFYLAHMGFPVAADKMRFSVMEGIFTSINVPDDISQGWSHFYAEVMRVKLVAKEVS
;
A
#
# COMPACT_ATOMS: atom_id res chain seq x y z
N MET A 1 -1.20 18.01 7.93
CA MET A 1 -2.65 18.07 7.65
C MET A 1 -3.02 16.84 6.85
N SER A 2 -4.12 16.17 7.15
CA SER A 2 -4.61 15.03 6.35
C SER A 2 -5.33 15.52 5.10
N PHE A 3 -5.25 14.76 4.02
CA PHE A 3 -6.00 15.06 2.79
C PHE A 3 -7.51 14.92 3.05
N VAL A 4 -8.29 15.96 2.78
CA VAL A 4 -9.72 16.06 3.06
C VAL A 4 -10.52 15.46 1.90
N THR A 5 -11.35 14.48 2.20
CA THR A 5 -12.28 13.86 1.26
C THR A 5 -13.47 13.28 2.03
N ASP A 6 -14.59 13.05 1.35
CA ASP A 6 -15.79 12.48 1.95
C ASP A 6 -16.25 11.18 1.28
N LYS A 7 -17.23 10.52 1.90
CA LYS A 7 -17.79 9.24 1.43
C LYS A 7 -18.39 9.36 0.02
N GLN A 8 -19.03 10.49 -0.29
CA GLN A 8 -19.60 10.74 -1.61
C GLN A 8 -18.51 10.76 -2.69
N THR A 9 -17.41 11.46 -2.43
CA THR A 9 -16.28 11.58 -3.35
C THR A 9 -15.59 10.23 -3.57
N LEU A 10 -15.38 9.47 -2.48
CA LEU A 10 -14.84 8.12 -2.57
C LEU A 10 -15.73 7.18 -3.40
N ALA A 11 -17.05 7.34 -3.30
CA ALA A 11 -18.03 6.55 -4.07
C ALA A 11 -18.09 6.97 -5.54
N ASP A 12 -18.16 8.28 -5.83
CA ASP A 12 -18.22 8.85 -7.18
C ASP A 12 -17.01 8.43 -8.02
N LEU A 13 -15.82 8.44 -7.40
CA LEU A 13 -14.54 8.10 -8.02
C LEU A 13 -14.20 6.60 -7.94
N ASN A 14 -15.06 5.79 -7.32
CA ASN A 14 -14.87 4.35 -7.15
C ASN A 14 -13.48 3.97 -6.57
N LEU A 15 -13.02 4.71 -5.56
CA LEU A 15 -11.63 4.59 -5.07
C LEU A 15 -11.42 3.33 -4.21
N LEU A 16 -12.36 3.04 -3.31
CA LEU A 16 -12.26 1.94 -2.33
C LEU A 16 -13.05 0.69 -2.75
N GLY A 17 -12.66 -0.45 -2.17
CA GLY A 17 -13.43 -1.70 -2.19
C GLY A 17 -12.68 -2.85 -2.86
N LYS A 18 -12.22 -3.82 -2.06
CA LYS A 18 -11.48 -5.01 -2.50
C LYS A 18 -12.22 -5.82 -3.56
N TYR A 19 -13.50 -6.07 -3.36
CA TYR A 19 -14.32 -6.90 -4.25
C TYR A 19 -15.22 -6.08 -5.19
N LYS A 20 -15.07 -4.76 -5.16
CA LYS A 20 -15.86 -3.88 -6.02
C LYS A 20 -15.18 -3.82 -7.38
N GLU A 21 -15.85 -4.37 -8.39
CA GLU A 21 -15.33 -4.41 -9.75
C GLU A 21 -15.03 -3.00 -10.25
N GLY A 22 -13.86 -2.84 -10.88
CA GLY A 22 -13.39 -1.56 -11.40
C GLY A 22 -13.00 -0.52 -10.35
N SER A 23 -12.92 -0.86 -9.06
CA SER A 23 -12.41 0.06 -8.04
C SER A 23 -10.90 0.29 -8.21
N MET A 24 -10.42 1.48 -7.85
CA MET A 24 -8.99 1.77 -7.94
C MET A 24 -8.18 0.93 -6.96
N PHE A 25 -8.71 0.67 -5.76
CA PHE A 25 -8.08 -0.26 -4.82
C PHE A 25 -7.93 -1.67 -5.42
N ASN A 26 -8.99 -2.25 -6.01
CA ASN A 26 -8.93 -3.57 -6.65
C ASN A 26 -7.92 -3.60 -7.81
N LEU A 27 -7.81 -2.51 -8.57
CA LEU A 27 -6.85 -2.38 -9.67
C LEU A 27 -5.40 -2.55 -9.21
N PHE A 28 -5.02 -1.93 -8.08
CA PHE A 28 -3.66 -1.94 -7.56
C PHE A 28 -3.38 -3.06 -6.57
N ASN A 29 -4.40 -3.67 -5.97
CA ASN A 29 -4.26 -4.72 -4.97
C ASN A 29 -3.78 -6.05 -5.61
N ARG A 30 -2.46 -6.16 -5.80
CA ARG A 30 -1.71 -7.36 -6.19
C ARG A 30 -0.67 -7.77 -5.15
N VAL A 31 -0.78 -7.19 -3.95
CA VAL A 31 0.09 -7.46 -2.81
C VAL A 31 -0.02 -8.92 -2.39
N LYS A 32 1.10 -9.49 -1.96
CA LYS A 32 1.19 -10.88 -1.52
C LYS A 32 0.92 -11.04 -0.03
N THR A 33 1.07 -9.98 0.76
CA THR A 33 0.99 -10.02 2.22
C THR A 33 -0.26 -9.31 2.74
N ARG A 34 -0.87 -9.85 3.79
CA ARG A 34 -2.03 -9.23 4.44
C ARG A 34 -1.71 -7.85 5.03
N GLY A 35 -0.51 -7.68 5.59
CA GLY A 35 -0.04 -6.38 6.09
C GLY A 35 0.17 -5.37 4.96
N GLY A 36 0.67 -5.79 3.80
CA GLY A 36 0.76 -4.94 2.60
C GLY A 36 -0.63 -4.50 2.11
N GLU A 37 -1.62 -5.38 2.16
CA GLU A 37 -3.01 -5.03 1.82
C GLU A 37 -3.59 -3.96 2.76
N LEU A 38 -3.42 -4.13 4.07
CA LEU A 38 -3.86 -3.16 5.07
C LEU A 38 -3.15 -1.81 4.91
N LEU A 39 -1.84 -1.85 4.65
CA LEU A 39 -1.04 -0.65 4.38
C LEU A 39 -1.52 0.07 3.12
N MET A 40 -1.81 -0.66 2.04
CA MET A 40 -2.36 -0.07 0.81
C MET A 40 -3.74 0.54 1.08
N GLU A 41 -4.59 -0.12 1.87
CA GLU A 41 -5.91 0.42 2.23
C GLU A 41 -5.77 1.71 3.04
N GLU A 42 -4.84 1.76 3.98
CA GLU A 42 -4.49 2.98 4.73
C GLU A 42 -4.00 4.09 3.79
N MET A 43 -3.12 3.78 2.83
CA MET A 43 -2.67 4.75 1.83
C MET A 43 -3.81 5.32 0.99
N PHE A 44 -4.81 4.49 0.64
CA PHE A 44 -6.01 4.95 -0.06
C PHE A 44 -6.92 5.80 0.83
N ARG A 45 -6.95 5.57 2.15
CA ARG A 45 -7.75 6.35 3.11
C ARG A 45 -7.09 7.67 3.49
N SER A 46 -5.77 7.73 3.42
CA SER A 46 -4.95 8.87 3.87
C SER A 46 -3.94 9.31 2.79
N PRO A 47 -4.38 9.93 1.68
CA PRO A 47 -3.47 10.50 0.70
C PRO A 47 -2.53 11.56 1.31
N LEU A 48 -1.38 11.74 0.68
CA LEU A 48 -0.35 12.68 1.16
C LEU A 48 -0.70 14.13 0.78
N THR A 49 -0.26 15.08 1.59
CA THR A 49 -0.44 16.53 1.38
C THR A 49 0.90 17.27 1.35
N ASN A 50 1.99 16.55 1.10
CA ASN A 50 3.34 17.11 1.03
C ASN A 50 4.02 16.69 -0.28
N ALA A 51 4.50 17.65 -1.05
CA ALA A 51 5.09 17.40 -2.37
C ALA A 51 6.35 16.52 -2.29
N ALA A 52 7.21 16.76 -1.30
CA ALA A 52 8.42 15.96 -1.10
C ALA A 52 8.08 14.51 -0.75
N ALA A 53 7.12 14.27 0.14
CA ALA A 53 6.68 12.91 0.50
C ALA A 53 6.04 12.16 -0.68
N ILE A 54 5.26 12.85 -1.51
CA ILE A 54 4.66 12.27 -2.72
C ILE A 54 5.77 11.88 -3.70
N ASN A 55 6.69 12.80 -3.98
CA ASN A 55 7.78 12.59 -4.93
C ASN A 55 8.78 11.52 -4.43
N ASP A 56 9.04 11.44 -3.13
CA ASP A 56 9.86 10.39 -2.51
C ASP A 56 9.25 9.01 -2.72
N ARG A 57 7.95 8.84 -2.43
CA ARG A 57 7.25 7.58 -2.70
C ARG A 57 7.26 7.22 -4.19
N VAL A 58 7.01 8.19 -5.06
CA VAL A 58 7.12 8.02 -6.52
C VAL A 58 8.51 7.53 -6.90
N ALA A 59 9.57 8.15 -6.34
CA ALA A 59 10.95 7.77 -6.62
C ALA A 59 11.26 6.34 -6.17
N ARG A 60 10.79 5.94 -4.98
CA ARG A 60 10.94 4.56 -4.46
C ARG A 60 10.25 3.53 -5.36
N ILE A 61 8.99 3.75 -5.71
CA ILE A 61 8.22 2.83 -6.57
C ILE A 61 8.86 2.75 -7.96
N LYS A 62 9.21 3.89 -8.55
CA LYS A 62 9.86 3.95 -9.87
C LYS A 62 11.23 3.28 -9.86
N TYR A 63 12.01 3.44 -8.79
CA TYR A 63 13.29 2.76 -8.62
C TYR A 63 13.09 1.23 -8.61
N LEU A 64 12.16 0.74 -7.78
CA LEU A 64 11.84 -0.70 -7.70
C LEU A 64 11.31 -1.26 -9.03
N GLN A 65 10.57 -0.47 -9.79
CA GLN A 65 10.15 -0.80 -11.15
C GLN A 65 11.35 -0.99 -12.10
N GLN A 66 12.32 -0.06 -12.06
CA GLN A 66 13.49 -0.08 -12.95
C GLN A 66 14.42 -1.28 -12.69
N ILE A 67 14.62 -1.63 -11.43
CA ILE A 67 15.45 -2.79 -11.06
C ILE A 67 14.71 -4.12 -11.23
N GLY A 68 13.38 -4.11 -11.31
CA GLY A 68 12.57 -5.33 -11.51
C GLY A 68 12.78 -6.35 -10.39
N VAL A 69 12.61 -5.93 -9.13
CA VAL A 69 12.71 -6.81 -7.97
C VAL A 69 11.46 -7.68 -7.84
N GLN A 70 11.66 -8.94 -7.44
CA GLN A 70 10.58 -9.87 -7.15
C GLN A 70 10.59 -10.25 -5.67
N LEU A 71 9.41 -10.16 -5.05
CA LEU A 71 9.21 -10.51 -3.65
C LEU A 71 8.62 -11.93 -3.56
N ASP A 72 9.45 -12.93 -3.33
CA ASP A 72 9.01 -14.33 -3.22
C ASP A 72 8.62 -14.66 -1.78
N ILE A 73 7.38 -14.31 -1.44
CA ILE A 73 6.83 -14.48 -0.09
C ILE A 73 5.48 -15.18 -0.13
N ASN A 74 5.28 -16.10 0.81
CA ASN A 74 4.00 -16.77 1.05
C ASN A 74 3.13 -15.94 2.00
N SER A 75 1.90 -15.61 1.56
CA SER A 75 0.92 -14.85 2.36
C SER A 75 0.61 -15.51 3.70
N GLU A 76 0.37 -16.82 3.71
CA GLU A 76 -0.06 -17.57 4.90
C GLU A 76 1.04 -17.58 5.95
N LEU A 77 2.29 -17.78 5.53
CA LEU A 77 3.44 -17.79 6.43
C LEU A 77 3.73 -16.39 6.96
N THR A 78 3.59 -15.35 6.14
CA THR A 78 3.77 -13.97 6.63
C THR A 78 2.71 -13.62 7.69
N GLU A 79 1.46 -14.01 7.47
CA GLU A 79 0.39 -13.81 8.46
C GLU A 79 0.65 -14.61 9.74
N THR A 80 1.11 -15.85 9.61
CA THR A 80 1.52 -16.69 10.75
C THR A 80 2.67 -16.04 11.53
N ALA A 81 3.67 -15.50 10.84
CA ALA A 81 4.79 -14.76 11.46
C ALA A 81 4.31 -13.52 12.22
N THR A 82 3.41 -12.72 11.62
CA THR A 82 2.82 -11.54 12.28
C THR A 82 2.02 -11.92 13.53
N GLN A 83 1.21 -12.98 13.46
CA GLN A 83 0.46 -13.47 14.61
C GLN A 83 1.40 -13.97 15.71
N TYR A 84 2.41 -14.76 15.35
CA TYR A 84 3.37 -15.32 16.30
C TYR A 84 4.12 -14.24 17.10
N LEU A 85 4.57 -13.17 16.44
CA LEU A 85 5.24 -12.05 17.10
C LEU A 85 4.27 -11.23 17.97
N SER A 86 3.00 -11.07 17.55
CA SER A 86 2.03 -10.25 18.28
C SER A 86 1.47 -10.92 19.54
N GLU A 87 1.21 -12.24 19.51
CA GLU A 87 0.54 -12.97 20.59
C GLU A 87 1.46 -13.38 21.77
N ASN A 88 2.77 -13.57 21.53
CA ASN A 88 3.64 -14.23 22.51
C ASN A 88 4.56 -13.25 23.26
N ARG A 89 4.33 -13.07 24.57
CA ARG A 89 5.27 -12.41 25.51
C ARG A 89 5.75 -13.40 26.58
N PRO A 90 6.70 -14.30 26.30
CA PRO A 90 7.32 -15.09 27.35
C PRO A 90 8.22 -14.17 28.21
N SER A 91 8.03 -14.20 29.53
CA SER A 91 8.74 -13.31 30.44
C SER A 91 10.23 -13.63 30.60
N ASN A 92 10.68 -14.86 30.27
CA ASN A 92 12.08 -15.32 30.40
C ASN A 92 12.40 -16.59 29.58
N TYR A 93 13.69 -16.85 29.29
CA TYR A 93 14.19 -18.05 28.58
C TYR A 93 13.77 -19.38 29.23
N PHE A 94 13.81 -19.46 30.57
CA PHE A 94 13.34 -20.63 31.31
C PHE A 94 11.83 -20.88 31.15
N PHE A 95 11.04 -19.81 30.96
CA PHE A 95 9.62 -19.93 30.68
C PHE A 95 9.37 -20.47 29.26
N SER A 96 10.16 -20.04 28.27
CA SER A 96 10.14 -20.63 26.92
C SER A 96 10.51 -22.11 26.92
N ILE A 97 11.52 -22.52 27.70
CA ILE A 97 11.85 -23.94 27.90
C ILE A 97 10.65 -24.69 28.49
N PHE A 98 10.07 -24.17 29.58
CA PHE A 98 8.93 -24.80 30.24
C PHE A 98 7.72 -24.93 29.30
N GLN A 99 7.43 -23.90 28.50
CA GLN A 99 6.32 -23.88 27.56
C GLN A 99 6.49 -24.93 26.45
N VAL A 100 7.64 -24.94 25.77
CA VAL A 100 7.92 -25.90 24.69
C VAL A 100 7.95 -27.34 25.21
N CYS A 101 8.54 -27.57 26.40
CA CYS A 101 8.55 -28.89 27.03
C CYS A 101 7.15 -29.35 27.44
N LYS A 102 6.32 -28.46 27.99
CA LYS A 102 4.92 -28.74 28.34
C LYS A 102 4.11 -29.12 27.11
N GLU A 103 4.27 -28.39 26.01
CA GLU A 103 3.54 -28.65 24.77
C GLU A 103 3.94 -30.00 24.14
N LYS A 104 5.23 -30.36 24.15
CA LYS A 104 5.65 -31.70 23.69
C LYS A 104 5.19 -32.83 24.62
N MET A 105 5.18 -32.62 25.94
CA MET A 105 4.60 -33.60 26.86
C MET A 105 3.10 -33.77 26.62
N GLN A 106 2.39 -32.68 26.29
CA GLN A 106 0.99 -32.73 25.89
C GLN A 106 0.81 -33.47 24.57
N GLU A 107 1.70 -33.29 23.59
CA GLU A 107 1.72 -34.03 22.32
C GLU A 107 1.86 -35.54 22.51
N MET A 108 2.74 -35.94 23.43
CA MET A 108 3.01 -37.34 23.73
C MET A 108 1.85 -38.03 24.46
N MET A 109 0.97 -37.25 25.12
CA MET A 109 -0.26 -37.75 25.76
C MET A 109 -1.50 -37.62 24.86
N TYR A 110 -1.53 -36.62 23.97
CA TYR A 110 -2.62 -36.29 23.03
C TYR A 110 -1.98 -35.72 21.77
N SER A 111 -2.32 -36.19 20.56
CA SER A 111 -1.86 -35.59 19.28
C SER A 111 -2.08 -34.07 19.27
N SER A 112 -1.08 -33.29 19.72
CA SER A 112 -1.34 -31.91 20.15
C SER A 112 -1.13 -30.96 18.99
N GLU A 113 -2.23 -30.33 18.57
CA GLU A 113 -2.29 -29.28 17.56
C GLU A 113 -1.31 -28.11 17.85
N LYS A 114 -0.99 -27.89 19.13
CA LYS A 114 -0.11 -26.80 19.60
C LYS A 114 1.36 -26.98 19.23
N TYR A 115 1.90 -28.20 19.30
CA TYR A 115 3.29 -28.46 18.95
C TYR A 115 3.54 -28.22 17.45
N TYR A 116 2.60 -28.71 16.62
CA TYR A 116 2.61 -28.45 15.18
C TYR A 116 2.53 -26.94 14.87
N LEU A 117 1.66 -26.21 15.56
CA LEU A 117 1.54 -24.76 15.41
C LEU A 117 2.86 -24.02 15.74
N HIS A 118 3.60 -24.44 16.77
CA HIS A 118 4.91 -23.85 17.08
C HIS A 118 5.97 -24.13 16.02
N GLN A 119 6.00 -25.34 15.45
CA GLN A 119 6.88 -25.63 14.32
C GLN A 119 6.56 -24.73 13.12
N LYS A 120 5.27 -24.56 12.82
CA LYS A 120 4.80 -23.68 11.74
C LYS A 120 5.16 -22.21 11.99
N ASN A 121 4.99 -21.71 13.21
CA ASN A 121 5.36 -20.34 13.60
C ASN A 121 6.85 -20.07 13.40
N ILE A 122 7.68 -21.03 13.81
CA ILE A 122 9.13 -20.93 13.64
C ILE A 122 9.51 -20.97 12.15
N GLN A 123 8.93 -21.90 11.40
CA GLN A 123 9.12 -21.99 9.96
C GLN A 123 8.74 -20.68 9.26
N ALA A 124 7.61 -20.09 9.63
CA ALA A 124 7.13 -18.83 9.08
C ALA A 124 8.16 -17.69 9.23
N ILE A 125 8.75 -17.51 10.42
CA ILE A 125 9.77 -16.48 10.66
C ILE A 125 11.04 -16.76 9.85
N VAL A 126 11.49 -18.01 9.79
CA VAL A 126 12.69 -18.39 9.03
C VAL A 126 12.49 -18.14 7.53
N GLU A 127 11.34 -18.50 6.97
CA GLU A 127 11.04 -18.25 5.55
C GLU A 127 10.91 -16.75 5.24
N VAL A 128 10.32 -15.96 6.15
CA VAL A 128 10.30 -14.50 6.04
C VAL A 128 11.71 -13.91 6.03
N LEU A 129 12.61 -14.41 6.89
CA LEU A 129 14.03 -14.01 6.91
C LEU A 129 14.77 -14.41 5.63
N GLN A 130 14.50 -15.61 5.09
CA GLN A 130 15.11 -16.07 3.84
C GLN A 130 14.62 -15.23 2.65
N ALA A 131 13.34 -14.92 2.58
CA ALA A 131 12.78 -14.04 1.55
C ALA A 131 13.33 -12.61 1.64
N ALA A 132 13.49 -12.08 2.87
CA ALA A 132 14.16 -10.81 3.11
C ALA A 132 15.63 -10.83 2.66
N GLY A 133 16.35 -11.93 2.88
CA GLY A 133 17.72 -12.10 2.39
C GLY A 133 17.81 -12.10 0.87
N SER A 134 16.92 -12.83 0.19
CA SER A 134 16.81 -12.80 -1.28
C SER A 134 16.49 -11.40 -1.80
N LEU A 135 15.57 -10.69 -1.15
CA LEU A 135 15.24 -9.31 -1.49
C LEU A 135 16.46 -8.39 -1.32
N SER A 136 17.19 -8.50 -0.21
CA SER A 136 18.39 -7.73 0.08
C SER A 136 19.47 -7.95 -0.99
N GLU A 137 19.72 -9.20 -1.37
CA GLU A 137 20.68 -9.56 -2.40
C GLU A 137 20.28 -9.01 -3.78
N GLN A 138 18.99 -9.07 -4.13
CA GLN A 138 18.49 -8.48 -5.38
C GLN A 138 18.68 -6.95 -5.41
N LEU A 139 18.44 -6.26 -4.29
CA LEU A 139 18.62 -4.82 -4.17
C LEU A 139 20.08 -4.42 -4.31
N GLU A 140 21.01 -5.19 -3.75
CA GLU A 140 22.45 -4.94 -3.87
C GLU A 140 22.96 -5.20 -5.29
N ASN A 141 22.60 -6.34 -5.88
CA ASN A 141 23.08 -6.76 -7.20
C ASN A 141 22.56 -5.89 -8.35
N LYS A 142 21.35 -5.34 -8.21
CA LYS A 142 20.69 -4.53 -9.25
C LYS A 142 20.74 -3.03 -8.97
N LYS A 143 21.55 -2.58 -8.01
CA LYS A 143 21.56 -1.18 -7.58
C LYS A 143 21.91 -0.23 -8.74
N LEU A 144 21.22 0.90 -8.79
CA LEU A 144 21.55 2.02 -9.68
C LEU A 144 22.36 3.07 -8.91
N SER A 145 22.89 4.06 -9.64
CA SER A 145 23.74 5.12 -9.06
C SER A 145 23.08 5.95 -7.96
N HIS A 146 21.75 6.10 -8.01
CA HIS A 146 20.95 6.74 -6.98
C HIS A 146 19.84 5.80 -6.52
N ASN A 147 19.80 5.52 -5.22
CA ASN A 147 18.83 4.61 -4.60
C ASN A 147 17.93 5.38 -3.61
N PRO A 148 16.70 5.74 -4.01
CA PRO A 148 15.72 6.36 -3.12
C PRO A 148 15.26 5.45 -1.97
N CYS A 149 15.50 4.15 -2.05
CA CYS A 149 15.16 3.16 -1.03
C CYS A 149 16.35 2.83 -0.11
N SER A 150 17.41 3.64 -0.08
CA SER A 150 18.64 3.34 0.68
C SER A 150 18.38 3.14 2.18
N ASP A 151 17.52 3.96 2.78
CA ASP A 151 17.14 3.83 4.20
C ASP A 151 16.41 2.51 4.50
N MET A 152 15.51 2.09 3.61
CA MET A 152 14.78 0.82 3.76
C MET A 152 15.73 -0.36 3.56
N GLN A 153 16.65 -0.25 2.59
CA GLN A 153 17.65 -1.28 2.30
C GLN A 153 18.65 -1.44 3.45
N GLU A 154 19.17 -0.35 4.00
CA GLU A 154 20.10 -0.39 5.15
C GLU A 154 19.45 -1.04 6.39
N ARG A 155 18.18 -0.74 6.66
CA ARG A 155 17.42 -1.35 7.76
C ARG A 155 17.18 -2.85 7.52
N LEU A 156 16.81 -3.22 6.29
CA LEU A 156 16.63 -4.62 5.87
C LEU A 156 17.95 -5.40 6.03
N GLU A 157 19.04 -4.87 5.48
CA GLU A 157 20.38 -5.47 5.54
C GLU A 157 20.85 -5.65 6.97
N LYS A 158 20.64 -4.64 7.83
CA LYS A 158 21.00 -4.72 9.25
C LYS A 158 20.32 -5.88 9.98
N ILE A 159 19.04 -6.13 9.68
CA ILE A 159 18.27 -7.21 10.32
C ILE A 159 18.72 -8.58 9.77
N VAL A 160 18.80 -8.72 8.45
CA VAL A 160 19.19 -9.97 7.78
C VAL A 160 20.63 -10.37 8.09
N SER A 161 21.54 -9.41 8.21
CA SER A 161 22.96 -9.66 8.47
C SER A 161 23.29 -9.97 9.94
N ALA A 162 22.31 -9.89 10.85
CA ALA A 162 22.53 -10.16 12.27
C ALA A 162 23.07 -11.59 12.50
N GLU A 163 24.24 -11.70 13.15
CA GLU A 163 24.98 -12.96 13.30
C GLU A 163 24.13 -14.11 13.87
N SER A 164 23.26 -13.83 14.83
CA SER A 164 22.39 -14.84 15.44
C SER A 164 21.14 -15.20 14.64
N LEU A 165 20.81 -14.44 13.59
CA LEU A 165 19.72 -14.75 12.65
C LEU A 165 20.25 -15.34 11.33
N ARG A 166 21.57 -15.22 11.09
CA ARG A 166 22.24 -15.75 9.91
C ARG A 166 22.35 -17.27 9.99
N GLY A 167 22.06 -17.95 8.87
CA GLY A 167 22.20 -19.41 8.76
C GLY A 167 21.07 -20.21 9.41
N LEU A 168 19.95 -19.56 9.78
CA LEU A 168 18.74 -20.28 10.16
C LEU A 168 18.17 -20.97 8.93
N GLU A 169 18.00 -22.29 9.02
CA GLU A 169 17.51 -23.11 7.91
C GLU A 169 16.04 -23.48 8.11
N SER A 170 15.24 -23.31 7.07
CA SER A 170 13.86 -23.80 7.05
C SER A 170 13.89 -25.33 6.95
N LYS A 171 13.77 -25.99 8.11
CA LYS A 171 13.78 -27.45 8.23
C LYS A 171 12.56 -27.90 9.00
N HIS A 172 11.74 -28.74 8.38
CA HIS A 172 10.60 -29.34 9.06
C HIS A 172 10.76 -30.87 9.11
N PRO A 173 10.64 -31.52 10.28
CA PRO A 173 10.37 -30.95 11.60
C PRO A 173 11.62 -30.42 12.32
N TYR A 174 11.46 -29.39 13.15
CA TYR A 174 12.54 -28.88 14.03
C TYR A 174 12.71 -29.76 15.28
N THR A 175 13.95 -29.88 15.75
CA THR A 175 14.23 -30.52 17.05
C THR A 175 13.81 -29.62 18.21
N LEU A 176 13.56 -30.20 19.38
CA LEU A 176 13.27 -29.45 20.61
C LEU A 176 14.28 -28.33 20.91
N LYS A 177 15.57 -28.65 20.73
CA LYS A 177 16.65 -27.72 21.00
C LYS A 177 16.60 -26.52 20.07
N GLU A 178 16.40 -26.77 18.77
CA GLU A 178 16.23 -25.72 17.76
C GLU A 178 14.99 -24.88 18.05
N MET A 179 13.87 -25.50 18.40
CA MET A 179 12.64 -24.76 18.70
C MET A 179 12.81 -23.81 19.88
N VAL A 180 13.41 -24.27 20.99
CA VAL A 180 13.69 -23.40 22.15
C VAL A 180 14.65 -22.28 21.78
N GLN A 181 15.70 -22.59 21.02
CA GLN A 181 16.68 -21.59 20.58
C GLN A 181 16.02 -20.53 19.69
N TYR A 182 15.27 -20.94 18.68
CA TYR A 182 14.64 -20.04 17.70
C TYR A 182 13.55 -19.21 18.38
N HIS A 183 12.74 -19.83 19.24
CA HIS A 183 11.73 -19.12 20.03
C HIS A 183 12.34 -18.00 20.88
N TYR A 184 13.44 -18.29 21.60
CA TYR A 184 14.15 -17.27 22.37
C TYR A 184 14.73 -16.17 21.49
N LEU A 185 15.36 -16.52 20.37
CA LEU A 185 15.91 -15.54 19.43
C LEU A 185 14.83 -14.61 18.89
N PHE A 186 13.68 -15.17 18.50
CA PHE A 186 12.61 -14.41 17.83
C PHE A 186 11.79 -13.56 18.80
N LEU A 187 11.45 -14.06 19.99
CA LEU A 187 10.53 -13.36 20.89
C LEU A 187 11.23 -12.54 21.99
N ASN A 188 12.47 -12.89 22.35
CA ASN A 188 13.19 -12.20 23.43
C ASN A 188 14.34 -11.34 22.90
N LYS A 189 15.13 -11.82 21.93
CA LYS A 189 16.35 -11.13 21.48
C LYS A 189 16.12 -10.17 20.31
N HIS A 190 15.38 -10.60 19.27
CA HIS A 190 15.24 -9.89 17.99
C HIS A 190 13.81 -9.53 17.63
N ARG A 191 12.92 -9.45 18.63
CA ARG A 191 11.49 -9.26 18.38
C ARG A 191 11.19 -7.98 17.61
N HIS A 192 11.76 -6.86 18.06
CA HIS A 192 11.50 -5.56 17.45
C HIS A 192 12.08 -5.49 16.04
N GLU A 193 13.26 -6.07 15.84
CA GLU A 193 13.89 -6.21 14.53
C GLU A 193 13.04 -7.05 13.57
N LEU A 194 12.42 -8.13 14.05
CA LEU A 194 11.52 -8.96 13.23
C LEU A 194 10.16 -8.29 12.96
N GLU A 195 9.61 -7.55 13.92
CA GLU A 195 8.41 -6.72 13.72
C GLU A 195 8.68 -5.63 12.66
N GLU A 196 9.84 -4.98 12.74
CA GLU A 196 10.33 -4.01 11.76
C GLU A 196 10.55 -4.66 10.38
N LEU A 197 11.13 -5.86 10.34
CA LEU A 197 11.31 -6.62 9.11
C LEU A 197 9.98 -6.87 8.39
N LEU A 198 8.96 -7.30 9.12
CA LEU A 198 7.62 -7.52 8.55
C LEU A 198 7.04 -6.21 7.99
N GLN A 199 7.20 -5.09 8.70
CA GLN A 199 6.76 -3.79 8.20
C GLN A 199 7.49 -3.39 6.91
N LEU A 200 8.81 -3.60 6.84
CA LEU A 200 9.60 -3.34 5.63
C LEU A 200 9.13 -4.22 4.48
N ILE A 201 8.91 -5.52 4.73
CA ILE A 201 8.37 -6.46 3.74
C ILE A 201 7.01 -6.00 3.22
N HIS A 202 6.09 -5.59 4.10
CA HIS A 202 4.78 -5.08 3.70
C HIS A 202 4.90 -3.82 2.83
N GLN A 203 5.85 -2.93 3.13
CA GLN A 203 6.10 -1.73 2.31
C GLN A 203 6.67 -2.09 0.94
N PHE A 204 7.68 -2.97 0.87
CA PHE A 204 8.22 -3.46 -0.39
C PHE A 204 7.16 -4.18 -1.22
N ASP A 205 6.31 -4.98 -0.61
CA ASP A 205 5.20 -5.68 -1.26
C ASP A 205 4.24 -4.70 -1.94
N VAL A 206 3.84 -3.63 -1.24
CA VAL A 206 3.00 -2.57 -1.83
C VAL A 206 3.71 -1.91 -3.00
N PHE A 207 4.97 -1.48 -2.83
CA PHE A 207 5.67 -0.74 -3.88
C PHE A 207 5.96 -1.60 -5.11
N VAL A 208 6.39 -2.85 -4.94
CA VAL A 208 6.61 -3.80 -6.03
C VAL A 208 5.31 -4.12 -6.75
N SER A 209 4.21 -4.30 -6.02
CA SER A 209 2.88 -4.54 -6.62
C SER A 209 2.38 -3.36 -7.44
N VAL A 210 2.58 -2.13 -6.94
CA VAL A 210 2.21 -0.91 -7.66
C VAL A 210 3.09 -0.71 -8.89
N ALA A 211 4.40 -0.96 -8.78
CA ALA A 211 5.34 -0.94 -9.91
C ALA A 211 4.97 -1.94 -11.00
N TYR A 212 4.59 -3.17 -10.61
CA TYR A 212 4.10 -4.18 -11.53
C TYR A 212 2.87 -3.71 -12.30
N ILE A 213 1.87 -3.15 -11.62
CA ILE A 213 0.68 -2.59 -12.28
C ILE A 213 1.03 -1.41 -13.20
N ALA A 214 1.98 -0.56 -12.79
CA ALA A 214 2.45 0.55 -13.61
C ALA A 214 3.00 0.08 -14.95
N GLU A 215 3.83 -0.96 -14.93
CA GLU A 215 4.42 -1.56 -16.13
C GLU A 215 3.37 -2.24 -17.01
N GLN A 216 2.55 -3.13 -16.42
CA GLN A 216 1.52 -3.87 -17.14
C GLN A 216 0.51 -2.97 -17.87
N LYS A 217 0.14 -1.84 -17.25
CA LYS A 217 -0.82 -0.88 -17.81
C LYS A 217 -0.18 0.33 -18.48
N LYS A 218 1.15 0.38 -18.58
CA LYS A 218 1.92 1.50 -19.15
C LYS A 218 1.52 2.85 -18.54
N LEU A 219 1.40 2.87 -17.22
CA LEU A 219 1.10 4.07 -16.44
C LEU A 219 2.37 4.86 -16.17
N ASN A 220 2.24 6.17 -15.96
CA ASN A 220 3.36 7.06 -15.65
C ASN A 220 3.18 7.70 -14.28
N TYR A 221 4.25 8.25 -13.71
CA TYR A 221 4.18 8.89 -12.40
C TYR A 221 3.98 10.40 -12.54
N ALA A 222 3.09 10.94 -11.70
CA ALA A 222 2.89 12.38 -11.60
C ALA A 222 4.03 13.03 -10.79
N GLN A 223 4.34 14.28 -11.12
CA GLN A 223 5.28 15.11 -10.37
C GLN A 223 4.50 16.11 -9.51
N ALA A 224 4.67 16.04 -8.20
CA ALA A 224 4.06 16.98 -7.28
C ALA A 224 4.93 18.25 -7.13
N SER A 225 4.30 19.41 -7.06
CA SER A 225 4.92 20.69 -6.72
C SER A 225 4.18 21.37 -5.58
N ASP A 226 4.86 22.27 -4.87
CA ASP A 226 4.19 23.21 -3.97
C ASP A 226 3.43 24.28 -4.79
N LYS A 227 2.41 24.91 -4.18
CA LYS A 227 1.51 25.91 -4.82
C LYS A 227 2.19 27.20 -5.31
N GLN A 228 3.52 27.28 -5.37
CA GLN A 228 4.27 28.52 -5.52
C GLN A 228 4.38 29.04 -6.97
N ASN A 229 4.10 28.21 -7.98
CA ASN A 229 4.42 28.54 -9.38
C ASN A 229 3.21 28.90 -10.27
N GLY A 230 2.02 29.10 -9.69
CA GLY A 230 0.80 29.41 -10.44
C GLY A 230 0.24 28.26 -11.30
N GLU A 231 1.02 27.20 -11.58
CA GLU A 231 0.56 25.96 -12.23
C GLU A 231 -0.16 25.07 -11.21
N LEU A 232 -1.48 24.89 -11.35
CA LEU A 232 -2.26 24.04 -10.45
C LEU A 232 -2.28 22.58 -10.94
N LEU A 233 -2.45 22.39 -12.24
CA LEU A 233 -2.49 21.07 -12.85
C LEU A 233 -2.11 21.17 -14.32
N LYS A 234 -1.19 20.32 -14.77
CA LYS A 234 -0.89 20.15 -16.18
C LYS A 234 -0.80 18.67 -16.49
N VAL A 235 -1.67 18.20 -17.37
CA VAL A 235 -1.73 16.78 -17.73
C VAL A 235 -1.88 16.59 -19.24
N GLU A 236 -1.08 15.68 -19.77
CA GLU A 236 -1.04 15.32 -21.19
C GLU A 236 -1.64 13.94 -21.39
N ASN A 237 -2.60 13.83 -22.32
CA ASN A 237 -3.18 12.57 -22.77
C ASN A 237 -3.75 11.70 -21.62
N LEU A 238 -4.51 12.33 -20.73
CA LEU A 238 -5.12 11.69 -19.55
C LEU A 238 -6.23 10.72 -19.95
N ARG A 239 -6.16 9.49 -19.42
CA ARG A 239 -7.05 8.37 -19.72
C ARG A 239 -7.60 7.77 -18.43
N HIS A 240 -8.75 7.08 -18.51
CA HIS A 240 -9.27 6.33 -17.37
C HIS A 240 -8.51 4.99 -17.22
N PRO A 241 -7.93 4.66 -16.05
CA PRO A 241 -7.05 3.51 -15.89
C PRO A 241 -7.74 2.13 -16.08
N SER A 242 -9.06 2.09 -15.89
CA SER A 242 -9.87 0.88 -16.11
C SER A 242 -10.47 0.75 -17.51
N LEU A 243 -10.38 1.78 -18.37
CA LEU A 243 -10.96 1.71 -19.72
C LEU A 243 -9.93 1.23 -20.74
N LEU A 244 -10.30 0.20 -21.49
CA LEU A 244 -9.52 -0.27 -22.64
C LEU A 244 -9.65 0.74 -23.80
N ASN A 245 -8.54 1.04 -24.48
CA ASN A 245 -8.50 1.94 -25.64
C ASN A 245 -9.12 3.33 -25.41
N ALA A 246 -9.03 3.87 -24.18
CA ALA A 246 -9.53 5.20 -23.87
C ALA A 246 -8.80 6.27 -24.68
N LYS A 247 -9.56 7.19 -25.29
CA LYS A 247 -9.00 8.41 -25.88
C LYS A 247 -8.55 9.33 -24.76
N GLY A 248 -7.27 9.69 -24.76
CA GLY A 248 -6.76 10.60 -23.74
C GLY A 248 -7.05 12.05 -24.05
N ASN A 249 -7.17 12.85 -23.00
CA ASN A 249 -7.49 14.27 -23.08
C ASN A 249 -6.47 15.07 -22.26
N SER A 250 -6.02 16.21 -22.75
CA SER A 250 -5.08 17.06 -22.04
C SER A 250 -5.81 18.24 -21.39
N ILE A 251 -5.33 18.69 -20.23
CA ILE A 251 -5.83 19.89 -19.58
C ILE A 251 -4.69 20.60 -18.83
N THR A 252 -4.75 21.93 -18.83
CA THR A 252 -3.93 22.78 -17.98
C THR A 252 -4.86 23.67 -17.15
N LEU A 253 -4.60 23.78 -15.86
CA LEU A 253 -5.24 24.69 -14.93
C LEU A 253 -4.14 25.52 -14.26
N ALA A 254 -4.29 26.83 -14.32
CA ALA A 254 -3.42 27.79 -13.65
C ALA A 254 -4.22 28.55 -12.58
N THR A 255 -3.54 29.26 -11.68
CA THR A 255 -4.22 30.05 -10.63
C THR A 255 -5.19 31.08 -11.21
N GLU A 256 -4.87 31.66 -12.37
CA GLU A 256 -5.74 32.61 -13.09
C GLU A 256 -6.81 31.92 -13.94
N GLU A 257 -6.62 30.64 -14.29
CA GLU A 257 -7.50 29.83 -15.13
C GLU A 257 -7.84 28.51 -14.40
N ASN A 258 -8.45 28.63 -13.21
CA ASN A 258 -8.71 27.52 -12.30
C ASN A 258 -10.15 26.98 -12.38
N VAL A 259 -10.96 27.49 -13.29
CA VAL A 259 -12.35 27.05 -13.53
C VAL A 259 -12.49 26.52 -14.96
N LEU A 260 -13.04 25.31 -15.08
CA LEU A 260 -13.32 24.68 -16.37
C LEU A 260 -14.83 24.52 -16.58
N PHE A 261 -15.34 25.10 -17.66
CA PHE A 261 -16.69 24.85 -18.14
C PHE A 261 -16.70 23.70 -19.15
N LEU A 262 -17.20 22.53 -18.73
CA LEU A 262 -17.31 21.35 -19.60
C LEU A 262 -18.73 21.22 -20.17
N THR A 263 -18.90 21.55 -21.45
CA THR A 263 -20.18 21.47 -22.15
C THR A 263 -20.17 20.37 -23.22
N GLY A 264 -21.35 20.06 -23.79
CA GLY A 264 -21.49 19.07 -24.87
C GLY A 264 -22.67 18.12 -24.66
N ALA A 265 -22.95 17.27 -25.64
CA ALA A 265 -24.09 16.35 -25.63
C ALA A 265 -24.06 15.37 -24.44
N ASN A 266 -25.25 14.93 -24.00
CA ASN A 266 -25.34 13.80 -23.08
C ASN A 266 -24.72 12.56 -23.75
N MET A 267 -24.03 11.72 -22.98
CA MET A 267 -23.23 10.57 -23.46
C MET A 267 -21.90 10.92 -24.16
N ALA A 268 -21.51 12.19 -24.29
CA ALA A 268 -20.19 12.58 -24.81
C ALA A 268 -19.00 12.24 -23.89
N GLY A 269 -19.24 11.58 -22.75
CA GLY A 269 -18.19 11.17 -21.80
C GLY A 269 -17.81 12.22 -20.75
N LYS A 270 -18.57 13.30 -20.58
CA LYS A 270 -18.29 14.38 -19.62
C LYS A 270 -18.06 13.88 -18.18
N SER A 271 -19.00 13.08 -17.66
CA SER A 271 -18.88 12.52 -16.29
C SER A 271 -17.71 11.55 -16.17
N THR A 272 -17.43 10.76 -17.21
CA THR A 272 -16.26 9.86 -17.28
C THR A 272 -14.97 10.65 -17.21
N TRP A 273 -14.90 11.79 -17.91
CA TRP A 273 -13.73 12.66 -17.90
C TRP A 273 -13.52 13.31 -16.52
N MET A 274 -14.58 13.81 -15.87
CA MET A 274 -14.49 14.34 -14.49
C MET A 274 -14.00 13.27 -13.50
N LYS A 275 -14.53 12.05 -13.59
CA LYS A 275 -14.06 10.92 -12.76
C LYS A 275 -12.60 10.57 -13.04
N THR A 276 -12.21 10.56 -14.31
CA THR A 276 -10.82 10.29 -14.73
C THR A 276 -9.85 11.31 -14.12
N LEU A 277 -10.21 12.60 -14.17
CA LEU A 277 -9.45 13.69 -13.58
C LEU A 277 -9.32 13.51 -12.06
N GLY A 278 -10.44 13.29 -11.37
CA GLY A 278 -10.46 13.11 -9.92
C GLY A 278 -9.69 11.88 -9.45
N ILE A 279 -9.85 10.74 -10.12
CA ILE A 279 -9.10 9.50 -9.85
C ILE A 279 -7.60 9.74 -10.00
N SER A 280 -7.18 10.37 -11.09
CA SER A 280 -5.75 10.55 -11.36
C SER A 280 -5.12 11.54 -10.40
N PHE A 281 -5.86 12.59 -10.02
CA PHE A 281 -5.45 13.52 -8.97
C PHE A 281 -5.31 12.82 -7.61
N TYR A 282 -6.26 11.95 -7.25
CA TYR A 282 -6.20 11.16 -6.01
C TYR A 282 -5.00 10.21 -5.99
N LEU A 283 -4.80 9.43 -7.06
CA LEU A 283 -3.66 8.51 -7.20
C LEU A 283 -2.32 9.27 -7.17
N ALA A 284 -2.26 10.45 -7.79
CA ALA A 284 -1.07 11.30 -7.75
C ALA A 284 -0.75 11.76 -6.31
N HIS A 285 -1.76 12.16 -5.53
CA HIS A 285 -1.61 12.47 -4.11
C HIS A 285 -1.20 11.26 -3.25
N MET A 286 -1.52 10.04 -3.69
CA MET A 286 -1.01 8.83 -3.05
C MET A 286 0.43 8.49 -3.45
N GLY A 287 1.02 9.17 -4.44
CA GLY A 287 2.31 8.80 -5.05
C GLY A 287 2.23 7.56 -5.94
N PHE A 288 1.03 7.20 -6.40
CA PHE A 288 0.78 6.06 -7.28
C PHE A 288 0.84 6.49 -8.75
N PRO A 289 1.08 5.57 -9.70
CA PRO A 289 1.11 5.89 -11.11
C PRO A 289 -0.29 6.23 -11.64
N VAL A 290 -0.33 7.12 -12.62
CA VAL A 290 -1.53 7.65 -13.28
C VAL A 290 -1.55 7.28 -14.77
N ALA A 291 -2.75 7.17 -15.33
CA ALA A 291 -2.95 6.86 -16.75
C ALA A 291 -2.87 8.14 -17.60
N ALA A 292 -1.69 8.77 -17.66
CA ALA A 292 -1.40 9.94 -18.48
C ALA A 292 0.00 9.82 -19.09
N ASP A 293 0.30 10.56 -20.16
CA ASP A 293 1.66 10.58 -20.71
C ASP A 293 2.59 11.42 -19.82
N LYS A 294 2.08 12.55 -19.30
CA LYS A 294 2.75 13.39 -18.29
C LYS A 294 1.70 14.03 -17.38
N MET A 295 2.04 14.19 -16.10
CA MET A 295 1.21 14.90 -15.14
C MET A 295 2.08 15.67 -14.15
N ARG A 296 1.80 16.96 -13.99
CA ARG A 296 2.32 17.83 -12.94
C ARG A 296 1.16 18.45 -12.20
N PHE A 297 1.25 18.55 -10.88
CA PHE A 297 0.17 19.12 -10.10
C PHE A 297 0.71 19.80 -8.84
N SER A 298 0.04 20.88 -8.47
CA SER A 298 0.24 21.48 -7.16
C SER A 298 -0.53 20.69 -6.11
N VAL A 299 0.14 20.38 -5.00
CA VAL A 299 -0.46 19.63 -3.89
C VAL A 299 -1.63 20.43 -3.29
N MET A 300 -2.78 19.77 -3.16
CA MET A 300 -4.00 20.30 -2.56
C MET A 300 -4.30 19.67 -1.19
N GLU A 301 -5.18 20.33 -0.44
CA GLU A 301 -5.59 19.85 0.88
C GLU A 301 -6.70 18.80 0.81
N GLY A 302 -7.39 18.67 -0.33
CA GLY A 302 -8.49 17.73 -0.48
C GLY A 302 -9.13 17.73 -1.86
N ILE A 303 -10.15 16.88 -2.03
CA ILE A 303 -10.98 16.80 -3.24
C ILE A 303 -12.43 16.53 -2.87
N PHE A 304 -13.33 17.21 -3.59
CA PHE A 304 -14.78 17.03 -3.44
C PHE A 304 -15.41 16.83 -4.82
N THR A 305 -16.39 15.93 -4.90
CA THR A 305 -17.19 15.74 -6.12
C THR A 305 -18.68 15.90 -5.85
N SER A 306 -19.42 16.32 -6.88
CA SER A 306 -20.87 16.26 -6.93
C SER A 306 -21.26 15.73 -8.31
N ILE A 307 -21.12 14.42 -8.51
CA ILE A 307 -21.36 13.79 -9.82
C ILE A 307 -22.65 12.98 -9.81
N ASN A 308 -22.78 12.01 -8.90
CA ASN A 308 -23.98 11.18 -8.76
C ASN A 308 -24.51 11.29 -7.33
N VAL A 309 -25.30 12.32 -7.05
CA VAL A 309 -25.94 12.49 -5.73
C VAL A 309 -27.22 11.65 -5.72
N PRO A 310 -27.29 10.54 -4.95
CA PRO A 310 -28.50 9.72 -4.89
C PRO A 310 -29.60 10.40 -4.08
N ASP A 311 -30.85 10.07 -4.39
CA ASP A 311 -32.00 10.47 -3.58
C ASP A 311 -31.97 9.80 -2.21
N ASP A 312 -32.37 10.52 -1.17
CA ASP A 312 -32.56 9.96 0.17
C ASP A 312 -34.04 9.80 0.48
N ILE A 313 -34.60 8.67 0.03
CA ILE A 313 -36.00 8.30 0.25
C ILE A 313 -36.29 8.14 1.76
N SER A 314 -35.30 7.71 2.55
CA SER A 314 -35.47 7.49 3.99
C SER A 314 -35.66 8.80 4.77
N GLN A 315 -35.01 9.87 4.31
CA GLN A 315 -35.14 11.24 4.84
C GLN A 315 -36.25 12.05 4.14
N GLY A 316 -36.89 11.49 3.10
CA GLY A 316 -37.88 12.19 2.28
C GLY A 316 -37.28 13.32 1.43
N TRP A 317 -35.99 13.29 1.13
CA TRP A 317 -35.32 14.33 0.35
C TRP A 317 -35.51 14.09 -1.14
N SER A 318 -35.89 15.15 -1.86
CA SER A 318 -35.86 15.14 -3.33
C SER A 318 -34.41 15.19 -3.84
N HIS A 319 -34.19 14.69 -5.05
CA HIS A 319 -32.90 14.80 -5.76
C HIS A 319 -32.32 16.21 -5.71
N PHE A 320 -33.15 17.20 -6.03
CA PHE A 320 -32.74 18.60 -6.04
C PHE A 320 -32.32 19.09 -4.65
N TYR A 321 -33.05 18.72 -3.60
CA TYR A 321 -32.67 19.10 -2.24
C TYR A 321 -31.34 18.46 -1.84
N ALA A 322 -31.13 17.18 -2.18
CA ALA A 322 -29.87 16.49 -1.94
C ALA A 322 -28.69 17.16 -2.67
N GLU A 323 -28.86 17.57 -3.93
CA GLU A 323 -27.85 18.32 -4.68
C GLU A 323 -27.53 19.69 -4.05
N VAL A 324 -28.55 20.45 -3.62
CA VAL A 324 -28.34 21.75 -2.96
C VAL A 324 -27.62 21.56 -1.62
N MET A 325 -27.99 20.54 -0.84
CA MET A 325 -27.28 20.21 0.40
C MET A 325 -25.83 19.79 0.13
N ARG A 326 -25.58 19.06 -0.97
CA ARG A 326 -24.23 18.70 -1.40
C ARG A 326 -23.39 19.94 -1.69
N VAL A 327 -23.90 20.87 -2.51
CA VAL A 327 -23.18 22.11 -2.84
C VAL A 327 -22.93 22.95 -1.58
N LYS A 328 -23.91 23.06 -0.68
CA LYS A 328 -23.77 23.76 0.60
C LYS A 328 -22.67 23.16 1.48
N LEU A 329 -22.59 21.83 1.54
CA LEU A 329 -21.55 21.13 2.30
C LEU A 329 -20.17 21.41 1.70
N VAL A 330 -20.01 21.22 0.39
CA VAL A 330 -18.74 21.47 -0.29
C VAL A 330 -18.29 22.92 -0.10
N ALA A 331 -19.20 23.89 -0.27
CA ALA A 331 -18.90 25.31 -0.06
C ALA A 331 -18.38 25.60 1.35
N LYS A 332 -18.91 24.94 2.38
CA LYS A 332 -18.45 25.11 3.77
C LYS A 332 -17.06 24.51 4.03
N GLU A 333 -16.74 23.39 3.39
CA GLU A 333 -15.45 22.71 3.57
C GLU A 333 -14.31 23.41 2.82
N VAL A 334 -14.62 24.15 1.75
CA VAL A 334 -13.62 24.86 0.93
C VAL A 334 -13.53 26.37 1.22
N SER A 335 -14.37 26.89 2.11
CA SER A 335 -14.31 28.27 2.63
C SER A 335 -13.36 28.36 3.80
#